data_AF-A0A960URG9-F1
#
_entry.id   AF-A0A960URG9-F1
#
_cell.length_a   1.000
_cell.length_b   1.000
_cell.length_c   1.000
_cell.angle_alpha   90.00
_cell.angle_beta   90.00
_cell.angle_gamma   90.00
#
_symmetry.space_group_name_H-M   'P 1'
#
loop_
_entity.id
_entity.type
_entity.pdbx_description
1 polymer ?
#
loop_
_entity_poly.entity_id
_entity_poly.type
_entity_poly.pdbx_seq_one_letter_code
_entity_poly.pdbx_strand_id
1 'polypeptide(L)'
;PCIIMATGLGGTRRMGLEHYALFYRARGLHCLTFDYRNSGDSEGQPRGLVWPRMQLEDLRGAMEWAAARPEIEGVFLWGASAAGSYPLILAAEQGQALASAARAPTASGGEFGGKQAATDSSGPKKTRWPRIHGVICQVPALDLKAEFKGMIGRIGFGRFLRIFMHAQRDRGRGRLGLSPHYMPMVSSSGPALLQGPGVEEGYAALCAGEFSNRICARSLVMPPPPSALDSIRGIQCPVLIQLASADVLIASDGHVRIATALGSLCEVKSYEGGHFDLYSPPVAEEVLADQMAFINGCMEKGSGRFKAPQQFPPEPDD
;
A
#
# COMPACT_ATOMS: atom_id res chain seq x y z
N PRO A 1 2.43 -19.38 -3.57
CA PRO A 1 2.67 -17.91 -3.63
C PRO A 1 2.66 -17.32 -2.21
N CYS A 2 3.27 -16.14 -2.01
CA CYS A 2 3.25 -15.41 -0.73
C CYS A 2 2.41 -14.14 -0.83
N ILE A 3 1.59 -13.83 0.17
CA ILE A 3 0.96 -12.51 0.29
C ILE A 3 1.76 -11.64 1.26
N ILE A 4 2.19 -10.46 0.81
CA ILE A 4 2.95 -9.49 1.60
C ILE A 4 2.00 -8.35 1.98
N MET A 5 1.84 -8.10 3.29
CA MET A 5 0.79 -7.23 3.81
C MET A 5 1.36 -5.93 4.42
N ALA A 6 1.05 -4.80 3.79
CA ALA A 6 1.42 -3.45 4.19
C ALA A 6 0.31 -2.79 5.05
N THR A 7 0.61 -2.51 6.32
CA THR A 7 -0.35 -1.93 7.28
C THR A 7 -0.59 -0.43 7.03
N GLY A 8 -1.75 0.06 7.51
CA GLY A 8 -2.09 1.48 7.50
C GLY A 8 -1.26 2.34 8.48
N LEU A 9 -1.68 3.59 8.64
CA LEU A 9 -1.01 4.59 9.47
C LEU A 9 -0.78 4.08 10.90
N GLY A 10 0.49 3.96 11.30
CA GLY A 10 0.87 3.49 12.64
C GLY A 10 0.42 2.05 12.97
N GLY A 11 -0.05 1.31 11.98
CA GLY A 11 -0.38 -0.11 12.13
C GLY A 11 0.88 -0.95 12.35
N THR A 12 0.73 -2.00 13.14
CA THR A 12 1.76 -3.03 13.37
C THR A 12 1.24 -4.38 12.87
N ARG A 13 2.11 -5.37 12.74
CA ARG A 13 1.73 -6.74 12.38
C ARG A 13 0.71 -7.37 13.34
N ARG A 14 0.56 -6.80 14.54
CA ARG A 14 -0.39 -7.23 15.59
C ARG A 14 -1.73 -6.47 15.53
N MET A 15 -1.95 -5.63 14.52
CA MET A 15 -3.15 -4.82 14.38
C MET A 15 -3.98 -5.29 13.19
N GLY A 16 -5.02 -6.09 13.45
CA GLY A 16 -6.02 -6.50 12.46
C GLY A 16 -5.56 -7.48 11.39
N LEU A 17 -4.25 -7.76 11.26
CA LEU A 17 -3.75 -8.59 10.14
C LEU A 17 -3.64 -10.08 10.46
N GLU A 18 -3.62 -10.48 11.73
CA GLU A 18 -3.38 -11.88 12.10
C GLU A 18 -4.47 -12.81 11.54
N HIS A 19 -5.75 -12.43 11.69
CA HIS A 19 -6.85 -13.25 11.20
C HIS A 19 -6.88 -13.32 9.66
N TYR A 20 -6.47 -12.27 8.95
CA TYR A 20 -6.26 -12.29 7.50
C TYR A 20 -5.14 -13.28 7.12
N ALA A 21 -3.98 -13.16 7.75
CA ALA A 21 -2.84 -14.04 7.48
C ALA A 21 -3.17 -15.52 7.75
N LEU A 22 -3.87 -15.81 8.85
CA LEU A 22 -4.36 -17.16 9.15
C LEU A 22 -5.36 -17.66 8.10
N PHE A 23 -6.27 -16.79 7.65
CA PHE A 23 -7.25 -17.13 6.61
C PHE A 23 -6.59 -17.51 5.28
N TYR A 24 -5.58 -16.77 4.81
CA TYR A 24 -4.85 -17.11 3.60
C TYR A 24 -3.94 -18.33 3.78
N ARG A 25 -3.29 -18.46 4.95
CA ARG A 25 -2.45 -19.62 5.28
C ARG A 25 -3.26 -20.91 5.25
N ALA A 26 -4.47 -20.91 5.79
CA ALA A 26 -5.39 -22.06 5.73
C ALA A 26 -5.75 -22.47 4.30
N ARG A 27 -5.53 -21.58 3.31
CA ARG A 27 -5.77 -21.80 1.88
C ARG A 27 -4.48 -22.00 1.07
N GLY A 28 -3.36 -22.26 1.75
CA GLY A 28 -2.10 -22.65 1.10
C GLY A 28 -1.20 -21.49 0.66
N LEU A 29 -1.47 -20.26 1.09
CA LEU A 29 -0.54 -19.14 0.85
C LEU A 29 0.48 -19.01 1.97
N HIS A 30 1.72 -18.68 1.62
CA HIS A 30 2.65 -18.08 2.57
C HIS A 30 2.17 -16.66 2.88
N CYS A 31 2.36 -16.20 4.12
CA CYS A 31 1.95 -14.85 4.52
C CYS A 31 3.14 -14.14 5.17
N LEU A 32 3.40 -12.91 4.74
CA LEU A 32 4.39 -12.03 5.34
C LEU A 32 3.70 -10.77 5.84
N THR A 33 3.58 -10.66 7.16
CA THR A 33 3.27 -9.41 7.86
C THR A 33 4.56 -8.89 8.49
N PHE A 34 4.70 -7.57 8.57
CA PHE A 34 5.89 -6.94 9.14
C PHE A 34 5.53 -5.61 9.79
N ASP A 35 6.41 -5.12 10.66
CA ASP A 35 6.33 -3.75 11.17
C ASP A 35 7.23 -2.86 10.32
N TYR A 36 6.71 -1.69 9.93
CA TYR A 36 7.56 -0.66 9.34
C TYR A 36 8.67 -0.24 10.31
N ARG A 37 9.79 0.26 9.77
CA ARG A 37 10.83 0.86 10.60
C ARG A 37 10.22 1.93 11.52
N ASN A 38 10.76 2.06 12.73
CA ASN A 38 10.26 2.90 13.82
C ASN A 38 8.96 2.44 14.51
N SER A 39 8.35 1.32 14.08
CA SER A 39 7.07 0.82 14.63
C SER A 39 7.17 -0.62 15.12
N GLY A 40 6.24 -1.02 15.98
CA GLY A 40 6.13 -2.39 16.51
C GLY A 40 7.45 -2.95 17.05
N ASP A 41 7.83 -4.14 16.59
CA ASP A 41 9.09 -4.78 16.98
C ASP A 41 10.24 -4.50 15.98
N SER A 42 9.98 -3.80 14.87
CA SER A 42 11.04 -3.38 13.95
C SER A 42 11.90 -2.28 14.54
N GLU A 43 13.19 -2.28 14.22
CA GLU A 43 14.16 -1.27 14.66
C GLU A 43 13.85 0.13 14.13
N GLY A 44 14.62 1.11 14.58
CA GLY A 44 14.58 2.49 14.08
C GLY A 44 14.19 3.51 15.15
N GLN A 45 14.74 4.70 14.98
CA GLN A 45 14.47 5.88 15.79
C GLN A 45 14.26 7.11 14.90
N PRO A 46 13.42 8.07 15.33
CA PRO A 46 12.60 8.03 16.54
C PRO A 46 11.39 7.09 16.42
N ARG A 47 11.05 6.35 17.50
CA ARG A 47 9.85 5.48 17.53
C ARG A 47 8.61 6.26 17.09
N GLY A 48 7.69 5.61 16.38
CA GLY A 48 6.45 6.21 15.90
C GLY A 48 6.65 7.26 14.81
N LEU A 49 7.82 7.34 14.16
CA LEU A 49 8.00 8.18 12.98
C LEU A 49 7.49 7.46 11.73
N VAL A 50 6.44 8.03 11.14
CA VAL A 50 5.89 7.60 9.86
C VAL A 50 6.51 8.44 8.76
N TRP A 51 7.26 7.80 7.88
CA TRP A 51 7.83 8.43 6.70
C TRP A 51 7.48 7.59 5.46
N PRO A 52 6.51 8.02 4.64
CA PRO A 52 5.98 7.22 3.53
C PRO A 52 7.04 6.67 2.57
N ARG A 53 8.05 7.48 2.21
CA ARG A 53 9.16 7.04 1.34
C ARG A 53 9.97 5.91 1.96
N MET A 54 10.27 5.99 3.25
CA MET A 54 10.98 4.94 3.97
C MET A 54 10.12 3.69 4.16
N GLN A 55 8.82 3.85 4.40
CA GLN A 55 7.90 2.71 4.47
C GLN A 55 7.77 2.00 3.12
N LEU A 56 7.79 2.74 2.01
CA LEU A 56 7.86 2.14 0.68
C LEU A 56 9.17 1.37 0.46
N GLU A 57 10.30 1.87 0.97
CA GLU A 57 11.56 1.11 0.99
C GLU A 57 11.46 -0.16 1.85
N ASP A 58 10.79 -0.12 3.00
CA ASP A 58 10.56 -1.31 3.82
C ASP A 58 9.74 -2.37 3.07
N LEU A 59 8.72 -1.95 2.31
CA LEU A 59 7.96 -2.86 1.45
C LEU A 59 8.83 -3.44 0.32
N ARG A 60 9.77 -2.68 -0.24
CA ARG A 60 10.77 -3.22 -1.17
C ARG A 60 11.69 -4.23 -0.48
N GLY A 61 12.08 -3.98 0.77
CA GLY A 61 12.84 -4.93 1.59
C GLY A 61 12.06 -6.23 1.83
N ALA A 62 10.75 -6.15 2.07
CA ALA A 62 9.89 -7.34 2.18
C ALA A 62 9.82 -8.14 0.87
N MET A 63 9.78 -7.46 -0.29
CA MET A 63 9.88 -8.09 -1.61
C MET A 63 11.22 -8.81 -1.82
N GLU A 64 12.32 -8.20 -1.41
CA GLU A 64 13.66 -8.79 -1.49
C GLU A 64 13.82 -10.00 -0.56
N TRP A 65 13.28 -9.90 0.66
CA TRP A 65 13.24 -11.03 1.59
C TRP A 65 12.46 -12.21 0.99
N ALA A 66 11.31 -11.94 0.36
CA ALA A 66 10.51 -12.95 -0.30
C ALA A 66 11.24 -13.56 -1.51
N ALA A 67 11.96 -12.75 -2.30
CA ALA A 67 12.77 -13.22 -3.42
C ALA A 67 13.87 -14.21 -3.02
N ALA A 68 14.40 -14.07 -1.80
CA ALA A 68 15.47 -14.91 -1.29
C ALA A 68 14.99 -16.29 -0.81
N ARG A 69 13.67 -16.56 -0.85
CA ARG A 69 13.08 -17.82 -0.38
C ARG A 69 12.77 -18.76 -1.54
N PRO A 70 13.39 -19.94 -1.62
CA PRO A 70 13.14 -20.88 -2.71
C PRO A 70 11.69 -21.38 -2.74
N GLU A 71 10.99 -21.39 -1.60
CA GLU A 71 9.57 -21.76 -1.50
C GLU A 71 8.60 -20.69 -2.02
N ILE A 72 9.07 -19.47 -2.29
CA ILE A 72 8.24 -18.36 -2.78
C ILE A 72 8.44 -18.16 -4.28
N GLU A 73 7.55 -18.74 -5.08
CA GLU A 73 7.57 -18.64 -6.55
C GLU A 73 7.06 -17.28 -7.09
N GLY A 74 6.35 -16.52 -6.27
CA GLY A 74 5.72 -15.27 -6.65
C GLY A 74 4.85 -14.71 -5.52
N VAL A 75 4.43 -13.46 -5.65
CA VAL A 75 3.77 -12.73 -4.56
C VAL A 75 2.46 -12.07 -4.96
N PHE A 76 1.56 -11.95 -4.00
CA PHE A 76 0.49 -10.96 -4.00
C PHE A 76 0.90 -9.83 -3.07
N LEU A 77 0.64 -8.59 -3.47
CA LEU A 77 0.84 -7.43 -2.60
C LEU A 77 -0.50 -6.97 -2.06
N TRP A 78 -0.59 -6.85 -0.74
CA TRP A 78 -1.76 -6.35 -0.04
C TRP A 78 -1.39 -5.08 0.70
N GLY A 79 -2.22 -4.05 0.59
CA GLY A 79 -2.00 -2.79 1.30
C GLY A 79 -3.30 -2.19 1.76
N ALA A 80 -3.26 -1.54 2.92
CA ALA A 80 -4.43 -0.94 3.51
C ALA A 80 -4.26 0.51 3.94
N SER A 81 -5.36 1.26 3.91
CA SER A 81 -5.44 2.63 4.45
C SER A 81 -4.31 3.51 3.88
N ALA A 82 -3.57 4.23 4.73
CA ALA A 82 -2.47 5.12 4.32
C ALA A 82 -1.36 4.43 3.46
N ALA A 83 -1.19 3.11 3.58
CA ALA A 83 -0.24 2.34 2.76
C ALA A 83 -0.91 1.62 1.58
N GLY A 84 -2.23 1.80 1.38
CA GLY A 84 -3.02 1.10 0.37
C GLY A 84 -2.56 1.33 -1.07
N SER A 85 -1.90 2.46 -1.35
CA SER A 85 -1.30 2.73 -2.67
C SER A 85 0.11 2.17 -2.86
N TYR A 86 0.81 1.74 -1.80
CA TYR A 86 2.21 1.30 -1.91
C TYR A 86 2.37 0.06 -2.80
N PRO A 87 1.51 -0.97 -2.70
CA PRO A 87 1.48 -2.09 -3.64
C PRO A 87 1.38 -1.68 -5.11
N LEU A 88 0.56 -0.67 -5.43
CA LEU A 88 0.37 -0.19 -6.80
C LEU A 88 1.65 0.44 -7.35
N ILE A 89 2.38 1.19 -6.50
CA ILE A 89 3.66 1.79 -6.88
C ILE A 89 4.68 0.69 -7.22
N LEU A 90 4.79 -0.35 -6.40
CA LEU A 90 5.73 -1.45 -6.67
C LEU A 90 5.33 -2.29 -7.89
N ALA A 91 4.04 -2.49 -8.12
CA ALA A 91 3.54 -3.16 -9.32
C ALA A 91 3.87 -2.36 -10.59
N ALA A 92 3.74 -1.04 -10.54
CA ALA A 92 4.14 -0.15 -11.62
C ALA A 92 5.66 -0.20 -11.88
N GLU A 93 6.47 -0.17 -10.82
CA GLU A 93 7.94 -0.31 -10.92
C GLU A 93 8.34 -1.63 -11.59
N GLN A 94 7.71 -2.75 -11.19
CA GLN A 94 7.99 -4.06 -11.79
C GLN A 94 7.59 -4.10 -13.28
N GLY A 95 6.40 -3.62 -13.64
CA GLY A 95 5.98 -3.65 -15.04
C GLY A 95 6.78 -2.71 -15.94
N GLN A 96 7.21 -1.55 -15.43
CA GLN A 96 8.15 -0.68 -16.14
C GLN A 96 9.50 -1.36 -16.38
N ALA A 97 10.04 -2.05 -15.37
CA ALA A 97 11.29 -2.79 -15.52
C ALA A 97 11.17 -3.94 -16.54
N LEU A 98 10.06 -4.68 -16.53
CA LEU A 98 9.77 -5.73 -17.51
C LEU A 98 9.64 -5.17 -18.93
N ALA A 99 8.93 -4.05 -19.11
CA ALA A 99 8.78 -3.39 -20.41
C ALA A 99 10.12 -2.88 -20.94
N SER A 100 10.97 -2.31 -20.07
CA SER A 100 12.32 -1.87 -20.44
C SER A 100 13.21 -3.05 -20.83
N ALA A 101 13.14 -4.17 -20.09
CA ALA A 101 13.89 -5.38 -20.42
C ALA A 101 13.46 -5.98 -21.76
N ALA A 102 12.17 -5.97 -22.09
CA ALA A 102 11.65 -6.44 -23.38
C ALA A 102 12.07 -5.57 -24.58
N ARG A 103 12.38 -4.28 -24.34
CA ARG A 103 12.86 -3.34 -25.36
C ARG A 103 14.38 -3.31 -25.51
N ALA A 104 15.12 -3.94 -24.60
CA ALA A 104 16.57 -4.00 -24.71
C ALA A 104 16.93 -4.79 -25.98
N PRO A 105 17.80 -4.26 -26.86
CA PRO A 105 18.19 -4.98 -28.07
C PRO A 105 18.77 -6.33 -27.69
N THR A 106 18.22 -7.41 -28.27
CA THR A 106 18.85 -8.72 -28.22
C THR A 106 20.19 -8.59 -28.92
N ALA A 107 21.27 -8.57 -28.14
CA ALA A 107 22.62 -8.66 -28.66
C ALA A 107 22.81 -10.06 -29.28
N SER A 108 22.35 -10.21 -30.52
CA SER A 108 22.61 -11.38 -31.35
C SER A 108 22.74 -10.91 -32.79
N GLY A 109 23.97 -10.90 -33.29
CA GLY A 109 24.29 -10.78 -34.71
C GLY A 109 25.23 -9.62 -35.03
N GLY A 110 26.54 -9.87 -34.99
CA GLY A 110 27.53 -8.96 -35.54
C GLY A 110 28.94 -9.19 -34.98
N GLU A 111 29.68 -10.14 -35.56
CA GLU A 111 31.14 -10.08 -35.53
C GLU A 111 31.58 -8.74 -36.12
N PHE A 112 32.20 -7.87 -35.32
CA PHE A 112 33.18 -6.90 -35.83
C PHE A 112 34.16 -6.55 -34.72
N GLY A 113 35.43 -6.89 -34.97
CA GLY A 113 36.54 -6.60 -34.07
C GLY A 113 36.76 -5.12 -33.86
N GLY A 114 37.02 -4.74 -32.61
CA GLY A 114 37.36 -3.37 -32.23
C GLY A 114 37.43 -3.24 -30.71
N LYS A 115 38.63 -2.96 -30.21
CA LYS A 115 39.04 -2.77 -28.80
C LYS A 115 37.89 -2.45 -27.82
N GLN A 116 37.69 -3.35 -26.84
CA GLN A 116 36.90 -3.09 -25.64
C GLN A 116 37.49 -1.89 -24.89
N ALA A 117 36.82 -0.74 -24.98
CA ALA A 117 36.83 0.24 -23.92
C ALA A 117 35.85 -0.26 -22.85
N ALA A 118 36.29 -0.30 -21.59
CA ALA A 118 35.46 -0.65 -20.45
C ALA A 118 34.33 0.39 -20.30
N THR A 119 33.19 0.12 -20.93
CA THR A 119 31.94 0.83 -20.65
C THR A 119 31.18 0.08 -19.58
N ASP A 120 30.83 0.82 -18.54
CA ASP A 120 30.05 0.42 -17.38
C ASP A 120 28.93 -0.57 -17.75
N SER A 121 28.90 -1.72 -17.06
CA SER A 121 28.01 -2.85 -17.32
C SER A 121 26.59 -2.59 -16.81
N SER A 122 25.95 -1.50 -17.23
CA SER A 122 24.57 -1.17 -16.89
C SER A 122 23.59 -1.71 -17.93
N GLY A 123 23.61 -3.03 -18.14
CA GLY A 123 22.45 -3.72 -18.72
C GLY A 123 21.22 -3.53 -17.80
N PRO A 124 19.99 -3.69 -18.29
CA PRO A 124 18.80 -3.59 -17.44
C PRO A 124 18.93 -4.62 -16.30
N LYS A 125 19.10 -4.14 -15.07
CA LYS A 125 19.13 -5.01 -13.88
C LYS A 125 17.79 -5.74 -13.86
N LYS A 126 17.81 -7.05 -14.10
CA LYS A 126 16.65 -7.93 -13.83
C LYS A 126 16.13 -7.56 -12.45
N THR A 127 14.84 -7.25 -12.32
CA THR A 127 14.24 -6.99 -11.03
C THR A 127 14.53 -8.20 -10.14
N ARG A 128 15.24 -7.98 -9.03
CA ARG A 128 15.53 -9.01 -8.03
C ARG A 128 14.28 -9.50 -7.30
N TRP A 129 13.11 -8.99 -7.66
CA TRP A 129 11.85 -9.22 -6.98
C TRP A 129 11.11 -10.43 -7.57
N PRO A 130 10.37 -11.18 -6.73
CA PRO A 130 9.43 -12.18 -7.22
C PRO A 130 8.38 -11.54 -8.12
N ARG A 131 7.82 -12.32 -9.04
CA ARG A 131 6.69 -11.90 -9.87
C ARG A 131 5.52 -11.47 -8.99
N ILE A 132 4.94 -10.30 -9.26
CA ILE A 132 3.70 -9.85 -8.64
C ILE A 132 2.53 -10.45 -9.44
N HIS A 133 1.79 -11.37 -8.82
CA HIS A 133 0.61 -12.02 -9.41
C HIS A 133 -0.62 -11.13 -9.38
N GLY A 134 -0.74 -10.27 -8.38
CA GLY A 134 -1.84 -9.33 -8.25
C GLY A 134 -1.64 -8.41 -7.04
N VAL A 135 -2.42 -7.34 -7.02
CA VAL A 135 -2.43 -6.34 -5.96
C VAL A 135 -3.82 -6.25 -5.34
N ILE A 136 -3.89 -6.20 -4.01
CA ILE A 136 -5.12 -5.98 -3.25
C ILE A 136 -4.97 -4.68 -2.46
N CYS A 137 -5.88 -3.75 -2.66
CA CYS A 137 -5.92 -2.45 -1.99
C CYS A 137 -7.19 -2.36 -1.15
N GLN A 138 -7.07 -2.40 0.18
CA GLN A 138 -8.20 -2.36 1.10
C GLN A 138 -8.33 -0.99 1.76
N VAL A 139 -9.51 -0.38 1.68
CA VAL A 139 -9.79 1.00 2.11
C VAL A 139 -8.63 1.99 1.79
N PRO A 140 -8.10 1.98 0.55
CA PRO A 140 -6.77 2.51 0.28
C PRO A 140 -6.75 4.04 0.12
N ALA A 141 -5.72 4.69 0.67
CA ALA A 141 -5.36 6.06 0.33
C ALA A 141 -4.66 6.09 -1.04
N LEU A 142 -5.43 6.25 -2.12
CA LEU A 142 -4.95 6.14 -3.51
C LEU A 142 -4.28 7.40 -4.04
N ASP A 143 -4.69 8.56 -3.55
CA ASP A 143 -4.05 9.85 -3.81
C ASP A 143 -3.75 10.57 -2.49
N LEU A 144 -2.56 10.33 -1.94
CA LEU A 144 -2.16 10.92 -0.66
C LEU A 144 -2.14 12.47 -0.68
N LYS A 145 -1.97 13.11 -1.84
CA LYS A 145 -2.05 14.57 -1.94
C LYS A 145 -3.50 15.03 -1.83
N ALA A 146 -4.42 14.36 -2.52
CA ALA A 146 -5.85 14.63 -2.40
C ALA A 146 -6.35 14.34 -0.98
N GLU A 147 -5.92 13.25 -0.35
CA GLU A 147 -6.26 12.93 1.04
C GLU A 147 -5.75 13.99 2.01
N PHE A 148 -4.51 14.47 1.83
CA PHE A 148 -3.98 15.54 2.65
C PHE A 148 -4.78 16.84 2.51
N LYS A 149 -5.17 17.22 1.28
CA LYS A 149 -6.02 18.39 1.03
C LYS A 149 -7.42 18.20 1.64
N GLY A 150 -8.01 17.02 1.48
CA GLY A 150 -9.30 16.64 2.06
C GLY A 150 -9.28 16.67 3.59
N MET A 151 -8.18 16.21 4.20
CA MET A 151 -7.97 16.29 5.64
C MET A 151 -8.04 17.73 6.16
N ILE A 152 -7.38 18.69 5.49
CA ILE A 152 -7.44 20.11 5.88
C ILE A 152 -8.89 20.62 5.86
N GLY A 153 -9.67 20.24 4.85
CA GLY A 153 -11.09 20.58 4.75
C GLY A 153 -11.92 19.95 5.88
N ARG A 154 -11.71 18.67 6.17
CA ARG A 154 -12.44 17.91 7.19
C ARG A 154 -12.20 18.41 8.62
N ILE A 155 -10.94 18.68 8.98
CA ILE A 155 -10.58 19.07 10.35
C ILE A 155 -10.63 20.59 10.58
N GLY A 156 -10.66 21.38 9.50
CA GLY A 156 -10.62 22.83 9.55
C GLY A 156 -9.21 23.42 9.75
N PHE A 157 -8.98 24.60 9.19
CA PHE A 157 -7.65 25.22 9.09
C PHE A 157 -6.99 25.49 10.45
N GLY A 158 -7.74 25.95 11.46
CA GLY A 158 -7.18 26.25 12.79
C GLY A 158 -6.65 25.01 13.50
N ARG A 159 -7.33 23.87 13.35
CA ARG A 159 -6.92 22.58 13.93
C ARG A 159 -5.74 21.99 13.16
N PHE A 160 -5.76 22.08 11.82
CA PHE A 160 -4.60 21.75 10.99
C PHE A 160 -3.36 22.54 11.42
N LEU A 161 -3.47 23.86 11.60
CA LEU A 161 -2.35 24.71 12.03
C LEU A 161 -1.78 24.26 13.38
N ARG A 162 -2.63 23.83 14.32
CA ARG A 162 -2.18 23.28 15.61
C ARG A 162 -1.33 22.01 15.43
N ILE A 163 -1.81 21.04 14.64
CA ILE A 163 -1.07 19.80 14.34
C ILE A 163 0.24 20.13 13.61
N PHE A 164 0.19 21.05 12.65
CA PHE A 164 1.36 21.55 11.95
C PHE A 164 2.40 22.14 12.91
N MET A 165 2.00 22.92 13.92
CA MET A 165 2.92 23.44 14.93
C MET A 165 3.57 22.34 15.79
N HIS A 166 2.86 21.24 16.10
CA HIS A 166 3.48 20.07 16.73
C HIS A 166 4.57 19.46 15.84
N ALA A 167 4.29 19.34 14.54
CA ALA A 167 5.24 18.81 13.56
C ALA A 167 6.49 19.68 13.40
N GLN A 168 6.31 21.01 13.32
CA GLN A 168 7.41 21.96 13.24
C GLN A 168 8.25 21.99 14.52
N ARG A 169 7.61 21.97 15.71
CA ARG A 169 8.29 21.85 17.00
C ARG A 169 9.18 20.61 17.03
N ASP A 170 8.64 19.46 16.63
CA ASP A 170 9.39 18.21 16.60
C ASP A 170 10.55 18.27 15.61
N ARG A 171 10.31 18.77 14.39
CA ARG A 171 11.36 18.98 13.38
C ARG A 171 12.53 19.82 13.92
N GLY A 172 12.22 20.92 14.63
CA GLY A 172 13.20 21.75 15.31
C GLY A 172 13.97 20.99 16.38
N ARG A 173 13.28 20.25 17.27
CA ARG A 173 13.91 19.42 18.30
C ARG A 173 14.89 18.40 17.73
N GLY A 174 14.51 17.71 16.65
CA GLY A 174 15.40 16.73 16.03
C GLY A 174 16.64 17.35 15.36
N ARG A 175 16.54 18.57 14.83
CA ARG A 175 17.72 19.32 14.33
C ARG A 175 18.69 19.70 15.45
N LEU A 176 18.19 19.85 16.66
CA LEU A 176 18.96 20.19 17.87
C LEU A 176 19.38 18.94 18.67
N GLY A 177 19.15 17.72 18.16
CA GLY A 177 19.46 16.47 18.88
C GLY A 177 18.62 16.24 20.15
N LEU A 178 17.52 16.98 20.33
CA LEU A 178 16.63 16.84 21.49
C LEU A 178 15.69 15.64 21.32
N SER A 179 15.13 15.16 22.43
CA SER A 179 14.17 14.04 22.41
C SER A 179 12.94 14.34 21.52
N PRO A 180 12.39 13.34 20.82
CA PRO A 180 11.26 13.54 19.93
C PRO A 180 10.04 14.11 20.65
N HIS A 181 9.32 15.00 19.97
CA HIS A 181 8.02 15.49 20.42
C HIS A 181 6.92 14.65 19.80
N TYR A 182 6.10 14.09 20.67
CA TYR A 182 5.03 13.17 20.31
C TYR A 182 3.66 13.85 20.40
N MET A 183 2.70 13.30 19.68
CA MET A 183 1.29 13.66 19.79
C MET A 183 0.41 12.43 19.61
N PRO A 184 -0.88 12.50 19.99
CA PRO A 184 -1.82 11.43 19.69
C PRO A 184 -1.87 11.14 18.19
N MET A 185 -1.94 9.86 17.84
CA MET A 185 -2.08 9.44 16.45
C MET A 185 -3.52 9.57 15.99
N VAL A 186 -4.45 9.13 16.84
CA VAL A 186 -5.89 9.19 16.64
C VAL A 186 -6.55 9.94 17.79
N SER A 187 -7.62 10.68 17.51
CA SER A 187 -8.46 11.26 18.56
C SER A 187 -9.83 11.65 18.02
N SER A 188 -10.87 11.45 18.84
CA SER A 188 -12.23 11.87 18.54
C SER A 188 -12.45 13.38 18.77
N SER A 189 -11.65 14.02 19.63
CA SER A 189 -11.90 15.42 20.07
C SER A 189 -10.65 16.30 20.15
N GLY A 190 -9.46 15.72 20.35
CA GLY A 190 -8.19 16.42 20.53
C GLY A 190 -7.34 16.53 19.26
N PRO A 191 -6.21 17.26 19.31
CA PRO A 191 -5.27 17.32 18.20
C PRO A 191 -4.59 15.96 18.00
N ALA A 192 -4.90 15.30 16.89
CA ALA A 192 -4.32 14.05 16.46
C ALA A 192 -4.05 14.06 14.96
N LEU A 193 -3.18 13.17 14.47
CA LEU A 193 -2.88 13.08 13.04
C LEU A 193 -4.11 12.64 12.25
N LEU A 194 -4.85 11.66 12.78
CA LEU A 194 -6.10 11.19 12.23
C LEU A 194 -7.24 11.51 13.20
N GLN A 195 -8.33 12.05 12.68
CA GLN A 195 -9.46 12.51 13.48
C GLN A 195 -10.76 12.13 12.79
N GLY A 196 -11.75 11.78 13.59
CA GLY A 196 -13.08 11.42 13.11
C GLY A 196 -13.83 10.65 14.19
N PRO A 197 -15.17 10.59 14.10
CA PRO A 197 -15.96 9.72 14.95
C PRO A 197 -15.51 8.26 14.80
N GLY A 198 -15.40 7.51 15.91
CA GLY A 198 -15.13 6.07 15.88
C GLY A 198 -13.67 5.69 15.58
N VAL A 199 -12.76 6.65 15.42
CA VAL A 199 -11.37 6.35 15.03
C VAL A 199 -10.59 5.70 16.18
N GLU A 200 -10.84 6.08 17.42
CA GLU A 200 -10.15 5.51 18.59
C GLU A 200 -10.64 4.08 18.83
N GLU A 201 -11.95 3.87 18.76
CA GLU A 201 -12.61 2.57 18.85
C GLU A 201 -12.16 1.65 17.71
N GLY A 202 -12.10 2.16 16.48
CA GLY A 202 -11.63 1.42 15.32
C GLY A 202 -10.20 0.94 15.48
N TYR A 203 -9.27 1.81 15.89
CA TYR A 203 -7.88 1.39 16.15
C TYR A 203 -7.77 0.43 17.33
N ALA A 204 -8.54 0.63 18.40
CA ALA A 204 -8.57 -0.26 19.54
C ALA A 204 -9.08 -1.67 19.14
N ALA A 205 -10.12 -1.75 18.31
CA ALA A 205 -10.67 -3.01 17.81
C ALA A 205 -9.68 -3.80 16.94
N LEU A 206 -8.78 -3.12 16.24
CA LEU A 206 -7.71 -3.78 15.48
C LEU A 206 -6.63 -4.38 16.38
N CYS A 207 -6.43 -3.88 17.61
CA CYS A 207 -5.31 -4.27 18.44
C CYS A 207 -5.61 -5.53 19.26
N ALA A 208 -4.75 -6.54 19.18
CA ALA A 208 -4.76 -7.70 20.08
C ALA A 208 -4.19 -7.40 21.48
N GLY A 209 -3.98 -6.13 21.84
CA GLY A 209 -3.35 -5.68 23.08
C GLY A 209 -3.38 -4.15 23.22
N GLU A 210 -2.53 -3.58 24.09
CA GLU A 210 -2.51 -2.12 24.29
C GLU A 210 -2.07 -1.37 23.02
N PHE A 211 -2.95 -0.48 22.55
CA PHE A 211 -2.68 0.42 21.46
C PHE A 211 -1.87 1.63 21.95
N SER A 212 -0.62 1.77 21.50
CA SER A 212 0.15 2.98 21.76
C SER A 212 -0.35 4.12 20.86
N ASN A 213 -1.32 4.90 21.35
CA ASN A 213 -1.84 6.07 20.65
C ASN A 213 -0.85 7.24 20.65
N ARG A 214 0.31 7.06 20.00
CA ARG A 214 1.39 8.04 19.99
C ARG A 214 2.16 8.00 18.67
N ILE A 215 2.29 9.15 18.03
CA ILE A 215 3.05 9.32 16.79
C ILE A 215 4.09 10.43 16.93
N CYS A 216 5.24 10.28 16.29
CA CYS A 216 6.27 11.31 16.23
C CYS A 216 5.71 12.47 15.39
N ALA A 217 5.60 13.67 15.99
CA ALA A 217 4.76 14.71 15.43
C ALA A 217 5.22 15.20 14.05
N ARG A 218 6.52 15.13 13.74
CA ARG A 218 7.04 15.50 12.41
C ARG A 218 6.52 14.61 11.27
N SER A 219 5.87 13.48 11.56
CA SER A 219 5.30 12.58 10.54
C SER A 219 4.33 13.30 9.59
N LEU A 220 3.61 14.33 10.07
CA LEU A 220 2.70 15.14 9.24
C LEU A 220 3.40 15.85 8.08
N VAL A 221 4.64 16.31 8.28
CA VAL A 221 5.37 17.17 7.34
C VAL A 221 6.44 16.40 6.56
N MET A 222 6.37 15.07 6.59
CA MET A 222 7.21 14.23 5.75
C MET A 222 6.74 14.32 4.30
N PRO A 223 7.66 14.36 3.32
CA PRO A 223 7.28 14.37 1.92
C PRO A 223 6.42 13.16 1.58
N PRO A 224 5.37 13.32 0.76
CA PRO A 224 4.59 12.20 0.29
C PRO A 224 5.47 11.23 -0.52
N PRO A 225 5.06 9.96 -0.61
CA PRO A 225 5.69 9.03 -1.54
C PRO A 225 5.34 9.41 -2.99
N PRO A 226 5.97 8.77 -3.99
CA PRO A 226 5.46 8.83 -5.36
C PRO A 226 3.97 8.50 -5.41
N SER A 227 3.21 9.14 -6.30
CA SER A 227 1.80 8.79 -6.47
C SER A 227 1.67 7.53 -7.31
N ALA A 228 0.83 6.59 -6.89
CA ALA A 228 0.45 5.44 -7.73
C ALA A 228 -0.18 5.91 -9.05
N LEU A 229 -0.94 7.00 -9.02
CA LEU A 229 -1.58 7.58 -10.20
C LEU A 229 -0.59 8.10 -11.26
N ASP A 230 0.59 8.55 -10.83
CA ASP A 230 1.62 9.07 -11.76
C ASP A 230 2.27 7.93 -12.56
N SER A 231 2.23 6.70 -12.05
CA SER A 231 2.93 5.54 -12.61
C SER A 231 1.99 4.41 -13.06
N ILE A 232 0.68 4.63 -13.00
CA ILE A 232 -0.35 3.61 -13.19
C ILE A 232 -0.24 2.80 -14.48
N ARG A 233 0.20 3.41 -15.58
CA ARG A 233 0.40 2.74 -16.88
C ARG A 233 1.50 1.66 -16.84
N GLY A 234 2.32 1.66 -15.79
CA GLY A 234 3.32 0.64 -15.55
C GLY A 234 2.74 -0.65 -14.97
N ILE A 235 1.53 -0.65 -14.42
CA ILE A 235 0.93 -1.82 -13.78
C ILE A 235 0.49 -2.81 -14.86
N GLN A 236 0.94 -4.07 -14.74
CA GLN A 236 0.64 -5.15 -15.69
C GLN A 236 -0.03 -6.37 -15.05
N CYS A 237 -0.18 -6.37 -13.72
CA CYS A 237 -0.88 -7.42 -12.99
C CYS A 237 -2.31 -6.99 -12.64
N PRO A 238 -3.22 -7.94 -12.39
CA PRO A 238 -4.54 -7.64 -11.84
C PRO A 238 -4.49 -6.86 -10.53
N VAL A 239 -5.50 -6.03 -10.29
CA VAL A 239 -5.68 -5.18 -9.12
C VAL A 239 -7.11 -5.33 -8.60
N LEU A 240 -7.25 -5.60 -7.31
CA LEU A 240 -8.51 -5.52 -6.58
C LEU A 240 -8.49 -4.29 -5.67
N ILE A 241 -9.49 -3.42 -5.77
CA ILE A 241 -9.72 -2.30 -4.87
C ILE A 241 -11.00 -2.57 -4.09
N GLN A 242 -10.89 -2.50 -2.76
CA GLN A 242 -12.01 -2.73 -1.84
C GLN A 242 -12.27 -1.47 -1.03
N LEU A 243 -13.48 -0.95 -1.15
CA LEU A 243 -13.93 0.32 -0.58
C LEU A 243 -15.01 0.09 0.47
N ALA A 244 -15.12 0.99 1.44
CA ALA A 244 -16.25 1.04 2.36
C ALA A 244 -17.21 2.16 1.92
N SER A 245 -18.51 1.89 1.88
CA SER A 245 -19.51 2.83 1.34
C SER A 245 -19.67 4.09 2.18
N ALA A 246 -19.35 4.02 3.48
CA ALA A 246 -19.42 5.11 4.44
C ALA A 246 -18.04 5.44 5.05
N ASP A 247 -16.96 5.33 4.26
CA ASP A 247 -15.62 5.70 4.72
C ASP A 247 -15.50 7.21 4.97
N VAL A 248 -15.33 7.59 6.24
CA VAL A 248 -15.13 8.99 6.66
C VAL A 248 -13.65 9.37 6.80
N LEU A 249 -12.74 8.41 6.69
CA LEU A 249 -11.30 8.61 6.88
C LEU A 249 -10.58 8.82 5.54
N ILE A 250 -10.96 8.05 4.52
CA ILE A 250 -10.42 8.10 3.16
C ILE A 250 -11.56 8.44 2.21
N ALA A 251 -11.38 9.47 1.38
CA ALA A 251 -12.49 10.03 0.59
C ALA A 251 -12.12 10.35 -0.87
N SER A 252 -10.97 9.89 -1.38
CA SER A 252 -10.58 10.18 -2.76
C SER A 252 -11.26 9.28 -3.78
N ASP A 253 -11.75 9.90 -4.86
CA ASP A 253 -12.16 9.24 -6.10
C ASP A 253 -10.97 8.68 -6.91
N GLY A 254 -9.82 8.48 -6.26
CA GLY A 254 -8.61 7.93 -6.89
C GLY A 254 -8.87 6.55 -7.50
N HIS A 255 -9.79 5.79 -6.93
CA HIS A 255 -10.21 4.48 -7.43
C HIS A 255 -10.84 4.56 -8.83
N VAL A 256 -11.63 5.60 -9.14
CA VAL A 256 -12.22 5.80 -10.47
C VAL A 256 -11.11 5.97 -11.51
N ARG A 257 -10.16 6.88 -11.24
CA ARG A 257 -9.02 7.12 -12.14
C ARG A 257 -8.18 5.85 -12.35
N ILE A 258 -8.00 5.06 -11.29
CA ILE A 258 -7.25 3.80 -11.36
C ILE A 258 -8.00 2.77 -12.21
N ALA A 259 -9.29 2.55 -11.93
CA ALA A 259 -10.13 1.62 -12.66
C ALA A 259 -10.22 1.97 -14.15
N THR A 260 -10.43 3.25 -14.48
CA THR A 260 -10.44 3.73 -15.87
C THR A 260 -9.10 3.48 -16.57
N ALA A 261 -7.98 3.75 -15.89
CA ALA A 261 -6.65 3.59 -16.50
C ALA A 261 -6.25 2.13 -16.70
N LEU A 262 -6.66 1.23 -15.81
CA LEU A 262 -6.31 -0.19 -15.83
C LEU A 262 -7.31 -1.06 -16.60
N GLY A 263 -8.53 -0.59 -16.82
CA GLY A 263 -9.58 -1.32 -17.53
C GLY A 263 -9.79 -2.70 -16.93
N SER A 264 -9.69 -3.75 -17.76
CA SER A 264 -9.93 -5.14 -17.36
C SER A 264 -8.91 -5.71 -16.35
N LEU A 265 -7.83 -4.99 -16.05
CA LEU A 265 -6.91 -5.36 -14.98
C LEU A 265 -7.40 -4.96 -13.60
N CYS A 266 -8.39 -4.07 -13.48
CA CYS A 266 -8.86 -3.58 -12.18
C CYS A 266 -10.29 -4.02 -11.90
N GLU A 267 -10.48 -4.60 -10.72
CA GLU A 267 -11.79 -4.88 -10.14
C GLU A 267 -11.97 -3.95 -8.93
N VAL A 268 -13.14 -3.31 -8.82
CA VAL A 268 -13.50 -2.46 -7.69
C VAL A 268 -14.72 -3.05 -7.02
N LYS A 269 -14.64 -3.24 -5.70
CA LYS A 269 -15.76 -3.69 -4.87
C LYS A 269 -16.01 -2.68 -3.74
N SER A 270 -17.28 -2.44 -3.45
CA SER A 270 -17.70 -1.58 -2.35
C SER A 270 -18.55 -2.39 -1.37
N TYR A 271 -18.26 -2.24 -0.09
CA TYR A 271 -18.93 -2.95 1.00
C TYR A 271 -19.71 -1.97 1.86
N GLU A 272 -20.83 -2.41 2.43
CA GLU A 272 -21.59 -1.61 3.38
C GLU A 272 -20.79 -1.45 4.68
N GLY A 273 -20.64 -0.20 5.14
CA GLY A 273 -19.95 0.12 6.40
C GLY A 273 -18.90 1.21 6.28
N GLY A 274 -18.23 1.47 7.40
CA GLY A 274 -17.12 2.41 7.55
C GLY A 274 -15.75 1.76 7.39
N HIS A 275 -14.71 2.58 7.49
CA HIS A 275 -13.30 2.21 7.24
C HIS A 275 -12.84 0.94 7.99
N PHE A 276 -13.27 0.79 9.25
CA PHE A 276 -12.82 -0.30 10.12
C PHE A 276 -13.68 -1.56 10.01
N ASP A 277 -14.89 -1.48 9.43
CA ASP A 277 -15.80 -2.61 9.33
C ASP A 277 -15.23 -3.70 8.43
N LEU A 278 -14.45 -3.34 7.41
CA LEU A 278 -13.78 -4.30 6.53
C LEU A 278 -12.78 -5.21 7.27
N TYR A 279 -12.35 -4.87 8.49
CA TYR A 279 -11.43 -5.69 9.29
C TYR A 279 -12.12 -6.58 10.31
N SER A 280 -13.43 -6.48 10.49
CA SER A 280 -14.17 -7.26 11.49
C SER A 280 -15.39 -7.95 10.88
N PRO A 281 -15.77 -9.15 11.36
CA PRO A 281 -17.02 -9.79 10.94
C PRO A 281 -18.24 -8.90 11.26
N PRO A 282 -19.31 -8.99 10.44
CA PRO A 282 -19.47 -9.91 9.31
C PRO A 282 -18.81 -9.42 8.00
N VAL A 283 -18.56 -8.12 7.84
CA VAL A 283 -18.07 -7.55 6.56
C VAL A 283 -16.71 -8.12 6.14
N ALA A 284 -15.81 -8.34 7.10
CA ALA A 284 -14.51 -8.96 6.81
C ALA A 284 -14.61 -10.35 6.17
N GLU A 285 -15.67 -11.12 6.43
CA GLU A 285 -15.84 -12.46 5.84
C GLU A 285 -16.08 -12.38 4.33
N GLU A 286 -16.93 -11.44 3.90
CA GLU A 286 -17.20 -11.16 2.50
C GLU A 286 -15.95 -10.59 1.81
N VAL A 287 -15.28 -9.62 2.43
CA VAL A 287 -14.03 -9.02 1.96
C VAL A 287 -12.96 -10.09 1.70
N LEU A 288 -12.77 -11.01 2.66
CA LEU A 288 -11.79 -12.09 2.56
C LEU A 288 -12.18 -13.15 1.51
N ALA A 289 -13.46 -13.47 1.38
CA ALA A 289 -13.96 -14.36 0.34
C ALA A 289 -13.65 -13.80 -1.06
N ASP A 290 -13.90 -12.50 -1.27
CA ASP A 290 -13.62 -11.82 -2.52
C ASP A 290 -12.12 -11.73 -2.83
N GLN A 291 -11.30 -11.44 -1.83
CA GLN A 291 -9.84 -11.46 -2.00
C GLN A 291 -9.34 -12.84 -2.43
N MET A 292 -9.90 -13.93 -1.88
CA MET A 292 -9.54 -15.28 -2.31
C MET A 292 -10.06 -15.62 -3.71
N ALA A 293 -11.26 -15.18 -4.08
CA ALA A 293 -11.77 -15.35 -5.44
C ALA A 293 -10.85 -14.64 -6.45
N PHE A 294 -10.42 -13.42 -6.13
CA PHE A 294 -9.45 -12.66 -6.92
C PHE A 294 -8.09 -13.37 -7.02
N ILE A 295 -7.54 -13.85 -5.90
CA ILE A 295 -6.27 -14.59 -5.85
C ILE A 295 -6.35 -15.84 -6.75
N ASN A 296 -7.41 -16.64 -6.60
CA ASN A 296 -7.61 -17.85 -7.39
C ASN A 296 -7.71 -17.52 -8.89
N GLY A 297 -8.49 -16.49 -9.25
CA GLY A 297 -8.60 -16.03 -10.62
C GLY A 297 -7.26 -15.57 -11.21
N CYS A 298 -6.40 -14.93 -10.42
CA CYS A 298 -5.04 -14.57 -10.85
C CYS A 298 -4.16 -15.80 -11.11
N MET A 299 -4.26 -16.82 -10.24
CA MET A 299 -3.47 -18.05 -10.36
C MET A 299 -3.93 -18.91 -11.55
N GLU A 300 -5.24 -19.04 -11.77
CA GLU A 300 -5.81 -19.74 -12.93
C GLU A 300 -5.42 -19.06 -14.25
N LYS A 301 -5.55 -17.74 -14.34
CA LYS A 301 -5.17 -16.96 -15.53
C LYS A 301 -3.65 -16.89 -15.75
N GLY A 302 -2.86 -17.01 -14.67
CA GLY A 302 -1.41 -17.18 -14.76
C GLY A 302 -0.99 -18.48 -15.47
N SER A 303 -1.88 -19.48 -15.53
CA SER A 303 -1.68 -20.76 -16.21
C SER A 303 -2.25 -20.81 -17.64
N GLY A 304 -3.03 -19.81 -18.08
CA GLY A 304 -3.67 -19.78 -19.40
C GLY A 304 -4.14 -18.37 -19.84
N ARG A 305 -3.81 -18.00 -21.09
CA ARG A 305 -4.16 -16.74 -21.77
C ARG A 305 -5.57 -16.22 -21.43
N PHE A 306 -5.65 -14.94 -21.06
CA PHE A 306 -6.89 -14.21 -20.76
C PHE A 306 -7.96 -14.39 -21.86
N LYS A 307 -9.16 -14.88 -21.50
CA LYS A 307 -10.38 -14.58 -22.24
C LYS A 307 -11.01 -13.35 -21.60
N ALA A 308 -11.29 -12.33 -22.43
CA ALA A 308 -12.00 -11.13 -22.00
C ALA A 308 -13.38 -11.51 -21.41
N PRO A 309 -13.83 -10.87 -20.32
CA PRO A 309 -15.22 -10.98 -19.89
C PRO A 309 -16.14 -10.28 -20.88
N GLN A 310 -17.37 -10.81 -20.99
CA GLN A 310 -18.43 -10.33 -21.87
C GLN A 310 -18.77 -8.86 -21.60
N GLN A 311 -19.07 -8.13 -22.67
CA GLN A 311 -19.46 -6.72 -22.70
C GLN A 311 -20.59 -6.44 -21.69
N PHE A 312 -20.42 -5.39 -20.89
CA PHE A 312 -21.54 -4.75 -20.20
C PHE A 312 -22.43 -4.02 -21.23
N PRO A 313 -23.75 -3.95 -21.01
CA PRO A 313 -24.66 -3.22 -21.89
C PRO A 313 -24.33 -1.72 -21.86
N PRO A 314 -24.56 -0.99 -22.97
CA PRO A 314 -24.37 0.46 -23.01
C PRO A 314 -25.28 1.17 -21.99
N GLU A 315 -24.77 2.27 -21.41
CA GLU A 315 -25.56 3.18 -20.57
C GLU A 315 -26.81 3.67 -21.31
N PRO A 316 -27.93 3.91 -20.62
CA PRO A 316 -29.07 4.59 -21.22
C PRO A 316 -28.75 6.07 -21.39
N ASP A 317 -29.04 6.59 -22.59
CA ASP A 317 -29.02 8.02 -22.88
C ASP A 317 -30.03 8.75 -21.97
N ASP A 318 -29.55 9.73 -21.19
CA ASP A 318 -30.24 10.99 -20.85
C ASP A 318 -29.25 12.02 -20.25
#